data_AF-A0A8S0TGI5-F1
#
_entry.id   AF-A0A8S0TGI5-F1
#
_cell.length_a   1.000
_cell.length_b   1.000
_cell.length_c   1.000
_cell.angle_alpha   90.00
_cell.angle_beta   90.00
_cell.angle_gamma   90.00
#
_symmetry.space_group_name_H-M   'P 1'
#
loop_
_entity.id
_entity.type
_entity.pdbx_description
1 polymer ?
#
loop_
_entity_poly.entity_id
_entity_poly.type
_entity_poly.pdbx_seq_one_letter_code
_entity_poly.pdbx_strand_id
1 'polypeptide(L)'
;MAQEQMEIIGKLKYLVVLKLRDVCFEGGQWDTSEGEFPQLKFLKLSDVGLAEWNTSSDHFPRLQRLGLKYCKHLKMIPPSLGDIPTLLMIEVYDCVEAIQESAKRIQEEQEEMGNEELKVIIFDQESKNEAESEPEKESKAVSEREEERN
;
A
#
# COMPACT_ATOMS: atom_id res chain seq x y z
N MET A 1 2.52 20.26 -2.81
CA MET A 1 1.26 20.15 -3.57
C MET A 1 0.20 20.74 -2.69
N ALA A 2 -0.30 21.91 -3.10
CA ALA A 2 -1.31 22.64 -2.36
C ALA A 2 -2.69 22.00 -2.55
N GLN A 3 -3.57 22.19 -1.57
CA GLN A 3 -4.95 21.70 -1.62
C GLN A 3 -5.68 22.18 -2.89
N GLU A 4 -5.50 23.45 -3.27
CA GLU A 4 -6.09 24.05 -4.48
C GLU A 4 -5.72 23.30 -5.77
N GLN A 5 -4.49 22.75 -5.84
CA GLN A 5 -4.06 21.97 -7.00
C GLN A 5 -4.79 20.64 -7.08
N MET A 6 -5.04 20.01 -5.93
CA MET A 6 -5.81 18.76 -5.86
C MET A 6 -7.27 18.97 -6.20
N GLU A 7 -7.86 20.10 -5.81
CA GLU A 7 -9.24 20.44 -6.23
C GLU A 7 -9.37 20.59 -7.74
N ILE A 8 -8.37 21.21 -8.39
CA ILE A 8 -8.33 21.33 -9.86
C ILE A 8 -8.26 19.95 -10.51
N ILE A 9 -7.41 19.06 -10.00
CA ILE A 9 -7.30 17.68 -10.49
C ILE A 9 -8.60 16.90 -10.22
N GLY A 10 -9.21 17.08 -9.04
CA GLY A 10 -10.46 16.46 -8.63
C GLY A 10 -11.63 16.81 -9.55
N LYS A 11 -11.66 18.04 -10.08
CA LYS A 11 -12.71 18.51 -11.00
C LYS A 11 -12.55 17.99 -12.44
N LEU A 12 -11.50 17.24 -12.76
CA LEU A 12 -11.29 16.66 -14.09
C LEU A 12 -12.29 15.54 -14.39
N LYS A 13 -13.30 15.88 -15.19
CA LYS A 13 -14.45 15.01 -15.52
C LYS A 13 -14.11 13.68 -16.20
N TYR A 14 -12.93 13.56 -16.79
CA TYR A 14 -12.49 12.37 -17.53
C TYR A 14 -11.26 11.69 -16.91
N LEU A 15 -10.84 12.12 -15.72
CA LEU A 15 -9.72 11.50 -15.04
C LEU A 15 -10.13 10.13 -14.52
N VAL A 16 -9.66 9.08 -15.20
CA VAL A 16 -9.93 7.67 -14.83
C VAL A 16 -8.82 7.08 -13.98
N VAL A 17 -7.59 7.57 -14.15
CA VAL A 17 -6.40 7.08 -13.47
C VAL A 17 -5.60 8.25 -12.94
N LEU A 18 -5.33 8.24 -11.64
CA LEU A 18 -4.45 9.21 -10.98
C LEU A 18 -3.32 8.45 -10.31
N LYS A 19 -2.09 8.84 -10.64
CA LYS A 19 -0.87 8.27 -10.05
C LYS A 19 -0.02 9.42 -9.56
N LEU A 20 0.17 9.50 -8.25
CA LEU A 20 1.05 10.48 -7.60
C LEU A 20 2.30 9.75 -7.11
N ARG A 21 3.45 10.27 -7.51
CA ARG A 21 4.76 9.76 -7.11
C ARG A 21 5.63 10.90 -6.63
N ASP A 22 6.33 10.72 -5.51
CA ASP A 22 7.29 11.68 -4.96
C ASP A 22 6.65 13.06 -4.72
N VAL A 23 5.36 13.05 -4.32
CA VAL A 23 4.57 14.27 -4.07
C VAL A 23 4.54 14.56 -2.58
N CYS A 24 4.93 15.77 -2.20
CA CYS A 24 4.76 16.27 -0.83
C CYS A 24 3.50 17.15 -0.75
N PHE A 25 2.58 16.84 0.16
CA PHE A 25 1.37 17.64 0.38
C PHE A 25 1.67 18.77 1.36
N GLU A 26 1.16 19.97 1.09
CA GLU A 26 1.29 21.07 2.04
C GLU A 26 0.55 20.74 3.34
N GLY A 27 1.22 20.93 4.47
CA GLY A 27 0.72 20.49 5.78
C GLY A 27 0.69 18.96 5.97
N GLY A 28 1.09 18.16 4.97
CA GLY A 28 0.99 16.70 5.03
C GLY A 28 -0.46 16.20 5.03
N GLN A 29 -1.40 17.01 4.56
CA GLN A 29 -2.82 16.69 4.56
C GLN A 29 -3.35 16.69 3.12
N TRP A 30 -4.30 15.79 2.86
CA TRP A 30 -5.08 15.80 1.64
C TRP A 30 -6.55 15.67 2.00
N ASP A 31 -7.29 16.75 1.80
CA ASP A 31 -8.74 16.77 1.93
C ASP A 31 -9.36 16.57 0.56
N THR A 32 -10.36 15.71 0.48
CA THR A 32 -11.19 15.56 -0.72
C THR A 32 -12.58 16.06 -0.43
N SER A 33 -13.28 16.52 -1.44
CA SER A 33 -14.61 17.12 -1.30
C SER A 33 -15.63 16.48 -2.23
N GLU A 34 -16.91 16.66 -1.90
CA GLU A 34 -18.02 16.22 -2.74
C GLU A 34 -17.88 16.73 -4.19
N GLY A 35 -18.11 15.84 -5.16
CA GLY A 35 -18.05 16.16 -6.58
C GLY A 35 -16.65 16.08 -7.21
N GLU A 36 -15.63 15.76 -6.43
CA GLU A 36 -14.30 15.44 -6.96
C GLU A 36 -14.24 14.01 -7.51
N PHE A 37 -13.26 13.77 -8.39
CA PHE A 37 -12.91 12.47 -8.96
C PHE A 37 -14.09 11.64 -9.50
N PRO A 38 -15.03 12.24 -10.28
CA PRO A 38 -16.30 11.59 -10.63
C PRO A 38 -16.16 10.35 -11.53
N GLN A 39 -15.00 10.17 -12.19
CA GLN A 39 -14.70 9.05 -13.09
C GLN A 39 -13.49 8.24 -12.66
N LEU A 40 -12.88 8.56 -11.52
CA LEU A 40 -11.63 7.94 -11.11
C LEU A 40 -11.87 6.49 -10.73
N LYS A 41 -11.18 5.58 -11.41
CA LYS A 41 -11.23 4.13 -11.16
C LYS A 41 -9.98 3.61 -10.49
N PHE A 42 -8.84 4.25 -10.71
CA PHE A 42 -7.58 3.84 -10.11
C PHE A 42 -6.83 5.04 -9.52
N LEU A 43 -6.59 4.97 -8.22
CA LEU A 43 -5.74 5.89 -7.49
C LEU A 43 -4.48 5.15 -7.03
N LYS A 44 -3.31 5.67 -7.37
CA LYS A 44 -2.03 5.17 -6.86
C LYS A 44 -1.24 6.28 -6.19
N LEU A 45 -0.86 6.07 -4.94
CA LEU A 45 0.05 6.91 -4.18
C LEU A 45 1.36 6.15 -4.01
N SER A 46 2.48 6.77 -4.37
CA SER A 46 3.80 6.17 -4.28
C SER A 46 4.79 7.16 -3.69
N ASP A 47 5.35 6.82 -2.52
CA ASP A 47 6.32 7.68 -1.82
C ASP A 47 5.81 9.14 -1.68
N VAL A 48 4.60 9.28 -1.15
CA VAL A 48 3.98 10.59 -0.96
C VAL A 48 4.21 11.09 0.47
N GLY A 49 4.54 12.37 0.59
CA GLY A 49 4.59 13.11 1.86
C GLY A 49 3.19 13.47 2.33
N LEU A 50 2.37 12.45 2.60
CA LEU A 50 1.00 12.54 3.07
C LEU A 50 0.90 11.85 4.43
N ALA A 51 0.44 12.56 5.45
CA ALA A 51 0.25 12.06 6.80
C ALA A 51 -1.21 11.80 7.13
N GLU A 52 -2.10 12.69 6.71
CA GLU A 52 -3.55 12.58 6.94
C GLU A 52 -4.29 12.68 5.62
N TRP A 53 -5.16 11.72 5.37
CA TRP A 53 -6.03 11.71 4.21
C TRP A 53 -7.47 11.78 4.69
N ASN A 54 -8.14 12.90 4.43
CA ASN A 54 -9.53 13.09 4.84
C ASN A 54 -10.43 12.95 3.61
N THR A 55 -11.21 11.88 3.59
CA THR A 55 -12.13 11.56 2.49
C THR A 55 -13.38 10.88 3.00
N SER A 56 -14.42 10.97 2.20
CA SER A 56 -15.63 10.18 2.31
C SER A 56 -15.78 9.29 1.06
N SER A 57 -16.70 8.33 1.11
CA SER A 57 -16.96 7.38 0.02
C SER A 57 -17.51 8.05 -1.24
N ASP A 58 -18.32 9.10 -1.06
CA ASP A 58 -18.97 9.88 -2.12
C ASP A 58 -17.99 10.74 -2.93
N HIS A 59 -16.78 10.98 -2.41
CA HIS A 59 -15.73 11.71 -3.12
C HIS A 59 -15.06 10.86 -4.21
N PHE A 60 -15.28 9.54 -4.21
CA PHE A 60 -14.68 8.59 -5.14
C PHE A 60 -15.71 7.57 -5.65
N PRO A 61 -16.81 8.01 -6.27
CA PRO A 61 -18.00 7.18 -6.50
C PRO A 61 -17.78 6.02 -7.50
N ARG A 62 -16.63 5.97 -8.18
CA ARG A 62 -16.29 4.94 -9.18
C ARG A 62 -14.93 4.29 -8.93
N LEU A 63 -14.32 4.51 -7.77
CA LEU A 63 -13.01 3.97 -7.48
C LEU A 63 -13.09 2.46 -7.39
N GLN A 64 -12.20 1.78 -8.12
CA GLN A 64 -12.14 0.33 -8.20
C GLN A 64 -10.85 -0.22 -7.58
N ARG A 65 -9.79 0.57 -7.61
CA ARG A 65 -8.47 0.16 -7.11
C ARG A 65 -7.78 1.29 -6.38
N LEU A 66 -7.29 0.98 -5.19
CA LEU A 66 -6.37 1.81 -4.43
C LEU A 66 -5.00 1.12 -4.38
N GLY A 67 -3.94 1.83 -4.78
CA GLY A 67 -2.57 1.36 -4.63
C GLY A 67 -1.76 2.30 -3.77
N LEU A 68 -1.23 1.80 -2.65
CA LEU A 68 -0.33 2.52 -1.76
C LEU A 68 1.05 1.86 -1.82
N LYS A 69 2.08 2.64 -2.13
CA LYS A 69 3.45 2.15 -2.25
C LYS A 69 4.40 3.07 -1.50
N TYR A 70 5.25 2.55 -0.62
CA TYR A 70 6.22 3.36 0.13
C TYR A 70 5.58 4.54 0.88
N CYS A 71 4.31 4.43 1.31
CA CYS A 71 3.67 5.48 2.09
C CYS A 71 4.14 5.36 3.55
N LYS A 72 5.21 6.08 3.89
CA LYS A 72 5.87 5.99 5.21
C LYS A 72 5.29 6.93 6.28
N HIS A 73 4.52 7.93 5.87
CA HIS A 73 3.99 8.97 6.77
C HIS A 73 2.48 8.88 6.99
N LEU A 74 1.77 8.18 6.10
CA LEU A 74 0.31 8.10 6.15
C LEU A 74 -0.11 7.30 7.39
N LYS A 75 -0.96 7.88 8.23
CA LYS A 75 -1.38 7.27 9.50
C LYS A 75 -2.29 6.07 9.30
N MET A 76 -3.25 6.16 8.38
CA MET A 76 -4.21 5.10 8.09
C MET A 76 -4.85 5.31 6.71
N ILE A 77 -5.41 4.24 6.16
CA ILE A 77 -6.39 4.34 5.08
C ILE A 77 -7.73 4.81 5.69
N PRO A 78 -8.37 5.84 5.12
CA PRO A 78 -9.67 6.29 5.62
C PRO A 78 -10.71 5.17 5.54
N PRO A 79 -11.40 4.82 6.65
CA PRO A 79 -12.35 3.70 6.67
C PRO A 79 -13.50 3.86 5.68
N SER A 80 -13.90 5.11 5.42
CA SER A 80 -14.91 5.49 4.43
C SER A 80 -14.59 5.00 3.01
N LEU A 81 -13.34 4.70 2.68
CA LEU A 81 -13.01 4.09 1.39
C LEU A 81 -13.55 2.66 1.28
N GLY A 82 -13.71 1.95 2.40
CA GLY A 82 -14.38 0.64 2.43
C GLY A 82 -15.85 0.72 2.01
N ASP A 83 -16.52 1.84 2.29
CA ASP A 83 -17.93 2.04 1.94
C ASP A 83 -18.15 2.33 0.45
N ILE A 84 -17.10 2.41 -0.37
CA ILE A 84 -17.21 2.62 -1.81
C ILE A 84 -17.66 1.31 -2.47
N PRO A 85 -18.89 1.23 -3.02
CA PRO A 85 -19.43 -0.04 -3.52
C PRO A 85 -18.68 -0.60 -4.73
N THR A 86 -17.94 0.24 -5.44
CA THR A 86 -17.17 -0.16 -6.62
C THR A 86 -15.73 -0.58 -6.30
N LEU A 87 -15.28 -0.44 -5.05
CA LEU A 87 -13.90 -0.74 -4.68
C LEU A 87 -13.71 -2.26 -4.64
N LEU A 88 -12.79 -2.76 -5.47
CA LEU A 88 -12.52 -4.18 -5.63
C LEU A 88 -11.13 -4.59 -5.12
N MET A 89 -10.24 -3.62 -4.96
CA MET A 89 -8.84 -3.92 -4.68
C MET A 89 -8.15 -2.81 -3.88
N ILE A 90 -7.48 -3.20 -2.80
CA ILE A 90 -6.49 -2.37 -2.09
C ILE A 90 -5.15 -3.08 -2.13
N GLU A 91 -4.15 -2.44 -2.71
CA GLU A 91 -2.78 -2.93 -2.74
C GLU A 91 -1.91 -2.05 -1.85
N VAL A 92 -1.22 -2.67 -0.90
CA VAL A 92 -0.28 -2.02 0.01
C VAL A 92 1.09 -2.64 -0.21
N TYR A 93 2.09 -1.81 -0.51
CA TYR A 93 3.45 -2.28 -0.79
C TYR A 93 4.47 -1.43 -0.04
N ASP A 94 5.26 -2.07 0.83
CA ASP A 94 6.29 -1.43 1.64
C ASP A 94 5.78 -0.16 2.36
N CYS A 95 4.55 -0.18 2.88
CA CYS A 95 4.01 0.90 3.71
C CYS A 95 4.25 0.60 5.20
N VAL A 96 3.95 1.55 6.08
CA VAL A 96 3.99 1.30 7.53
C VAL A 96 2.88 0.33 7.97
N GLU A 97 3.10 -0.38 9.08
CA GLU A 97 2.17 -1.37 9.64
C GLU A 97 0.75 -0.82 9.83
N ALA A 98 0.61 0.42 10.29
CA ALA A 98 -0.71 1.06 10.46
C ALA A 98 -1.53 1.14 9.15
N ILE A 99 -0.88 1.22 7.99
CA ILE A 99 -1.56 1.17 6.68
C ILE A 99 -2.01 -0.24 6.34
N GLN A 100 -1.20 -1.24 6.70
CA GLN A 100 -1.56 -2.64 6.51
C GLN A 100 -2.74 -3.03 7.41
N GLU A 101 -2.71 -2.62 8.69
CA GLU A 101 -3.78 -2.85 9.65
C GLU A 101 -5.09 -2.19 9.21
N SER A 102 -5.05 -0.92 8.78
CA SER A 102 -6.25 -0.25 8.28
C SER A 102 -6.79 -0.88 6.99
N ALA A 103 -5.92 -1.35 6.09
CA ALA A 103 -6.36 -2.10 4.91
C ALA A 103 -7.05 -3.42 5.28
N LYS A 104 -6.48 -4.21 6.20
CA LYS A 104 -7.08 -5.47 6.70
C LYS A 104 -8.42 -5.21 7.38
N ARG A 105 -8.50 -4.19 8.23
CA ARG A 105 -9.73 -3.80 8.90
C ARG A 105 -10.85 -3.47 7.92
N ILE A 106 -10.56 -2.71 6.86
CA ILE A 106 -11.53 -2.43 5.80
C ILE A 106 -12.01 -3.73 5.14
N GLN A 107 -11.11 -4.70 4.91
CA GLN A 107 -11.49 -5.99 4.35
C GLN A 107 -12.42 -6.77 5.30
N GLU A 108 -12.05 -6.90 6.57
CA GLU A 108 -12.82 -7.62 7.59
C GLU A 108 -14.22 -7.02 7.73
N GLU A 109 -14.34 -5.68 7.80
CA GLU A 109 -15.63 -4.98 7.86
C GLU A 109 -16.49 -5.25 6.62
N GLN A 110 -15.90 -5.36 5.43
CA GLN A 110 -16.62 -5.71 4.20
C GLN A 110 -17.08 -7.18 4.17
N GLU A 111 -16.23 -8.11 4.61
CA GLU A 111 -16.57 -9.53 4.71
C GLU A 111 -17.69 -9.77 5.73
N GLU A 112 -17.68 -9.08 6.87
CA GLU A 112 -18.77 -9.12 7.86
C GLU A 112 -20.10 -8.61 7.29
N MET A 113 -20.06 -7.67 6.34
CA MET A 113 -21.22 -7.19 5.61
C MET A 113 -21.61 -8.07 4.41
N GLY A 114 -20.89 -9.18 4.17
CA GLY A 114 -21.15 -10.14 3.10
C GLY A 114 -20.54 -9.76 1.75
N ASN A 115 -19.60 -8.81 1.69
CA ASN A 115 -18.87 -8.45 0.48
C ASN A 115 -17.54 -9.22 0.40
N GLU A 116 -17.53 -10.31 -0.36
CA GLU A 116 -16.32 -11.12 -0.63
C GLU A 116 -15.55 -10.64 -1.88
N GLU A 117 -16.01 -9.60 -2.59
CA GLU A 117 -15.39 -9.13 -3.83
C GLU A 117 -14.16 -8.24 -3.58
N LEU A 118 -14.14 -7.50 -2.46
CA LEU A 118 -13.02 -6.65 -2.10
C LEU A 118 -11.80 -7.49 -1.71
N LYS A 119 -10.69 -7.29 -2.41
CA LYS A 119 -9.42 -7.96 -2.12
C LYS A 119 -8.40 -6.99 -1.56
N VAL A 120 -7.71 -7.38 -0.50
CA VAL A 120 -6.56 -6.65 0.03
C VAL A 120 -5.30 -7.48 -0.18
N ILE A 121 -4.28 -6.85 -0.76
CA ILE A 121 -2.99 -7.47 -1.02
C ILE A 121 -1.90 -6.62 -0.38
N ILE A 122 -1.17 -7.22 0.55
CA ILE A 122 -0.07 -6.58 1.28
C ILE A 122 1.24 -7.25 0.89
N PHE A 123 2.24 -6.44 0.56
CA PHE A 123 3.58 -6.87 0.18
C PHE A 123 4.65 -6.13 0.99
N ASP A 124 5.52 -6.88 1.66
CA ASP A 124 6.69 -6.33 2.37
C ASP A 124 7.98 -6.95 1.86
N GLN A 125 8.99 -6.11 1.59
CA GLN A 125 10.33 -6.54 1.19
C GLN A 125 11.08 -7.33 2.27
N GLU A 126 10.61 -7.34 3.53
CA GLU A 126 11.25 -8.09 4.63
C GLU A 126 11.16 -9.61 4.43
N SER A 127 10.25 -10.10 3.60
CA SER A 127 10.09 -11.53 3.27
C SER A 127 11.21 -12.15 2.40
N LYS A 128 12.26 -11.40 2.05
CA LYS A 128 13.38 -11.88 1.22
C LYS A 128 14.70 -12.14 1.94
N ASN A 129 14.84 -11.79 3.22
CA ASN A 129 16.14 -11.85 3.90
C ASN A 129 16.34 -13.05 4.85
N GLU A 130 15.36 -13.94 5.01
CA GLU A 130 15.47 -15.10 5.92
C GLU A 130 15.94 -16.41 5.25
N ALA A 131 16.09 -16.44 3.91
CA ALA A 131 16.43 -17.67 3.18
C ALA A 131 17.93 -17.83 2.81
N GLU A 132 18.81 -16.90 3.19
CA GLU A 132 20.25 -16.93 2.82
C GLU A 132 21.23 -17.09 4.01
N SER A 133 20.78 -17.53 5.18
CA SER A 133 21.67 -17.91 6.28
C SER A 133 21.66 -19.42 6.58
N GLU A 134 22.05 -20.23 5.61
CA GLU A 134 22.50 -21.59 5.93
C GLU A 134 23.87 -21.55 6.63
N PRO A 135 24.07 -22.23 7.77
CA PRO A 135 25.37 -22.32 8.41
C PRO A 135 26.23 -23.40 7.74
N GLU A 136 27.34 -23.00 7.09
CA GLU A 136 28.38 -23.94 6.66
C GLU A 136 29.03 -24.61 7.90
N LYS A 137 28.75 -25.89 8.12
CA LYS A 137 29.51 -26.75 9.04
C LYS A 137 30.39 -27.74 8.27
N GLU A 138 31.69 -27.49 8.41
CA GLU A 138 32.87 -28.38 8.48
C GLU A 138 32.91 -29.74 7.73
N SER A 139 34.02 -29.99 7.01
CA SER A 139 35.09 -30.97 7.36
C SER A 139 36.17 -30.95 6.26
N LYS A 140 37.42 -31.45 6.36
CA LYS A 140 38.15 -32.32 7.29
C LYS A 140 39.62 -32.30 6.86
N ALA A 141 40.58 -32.35 7.78
CA ALA A 141 41.89 -32.98 7.52
C ALA A 141 42.54 -33.41 8.85
N VAL A 142 42.18 -34.62 9.29
CA VAL A 142 43.05 -35.45 10.13
C VAL A 142 43.22 -36.76 9.37
N SER A 143 44.44 -37.05 8.93
CA SER A 143 44.86 -38.41 8.63
C SER A 143 46.21 -38.66 9.30
N GLU A 144 46.18 -39.44 10.36
CA GLU A 144 47.34 -40.07 10.97
C GLU A 144 47.77 -41.30 10.13
N ARG A 145 49.10 -41.39 9.97
CA ARG A 145 49.96 -42.59 10.07
C ARG A 145 50.18 -43.55 8.88
N GLU A 146 51.50 -43.70 8.67
CA GLU A 146 52.28 -44.93 8.47
C GLU A 146 52.13 -45.69 7.15
N GLU A 147 53.18 -45.59 6.32
CA GLU A 147 53.83 -46.76 5.75
C GLU A 147 55.36 -46.59 5.80
N GLU A 148 56.02 -47.62 6.30
CA GLU A 148 57.45 -47.83 6.43
C GLU A 148 58.15 -48.04 5.06
N ARG A 149 59.49 -47.95 5.07
CA ARG A 149 60.46 -48.74 4.26
C ARG A 149 61.23 -48.00 3.14
N ASN A 150 62.34 -47.36 3.49
CA ASN A 150 63.72 -47.72 3.08
C ASN A 150 64.76 -46.73 3.60
#